data_AF-A0A0L8GCT9-F1
#
_entry.id   AF-A0A0L8GCT9-F1
#
_cell.length_a   1.000
_cell.length_b   1.000
_cell.length_c   1.000
_cell.angle_alpha   90.00
_cell.angle_beta   90.00
_cell.angle_gamma   90.00
#
_symmetry.space_group_name_H-M   'P 1'
#
loop_
_entity.id
_entity.type
_entity.pdbx_description
1 polymer ?
#
loop_
_entity_poly.entity_id
_entity_poly.type
_entity_poly.pdbx_seq_one_letter_code
_entity_poly.pdbx_strand_id
1 'polypeptide(L)'
;STKCLNIPFTRTKQHSCQHPNNNCELVLQYMCHDLIRDGTNVKTIPTDTKQCKGADCDRDFQYGMHENYTYYLTCAKRERNKGLFVADQKLKKDTAIYTRQNPAATRRGYECPEERDYYPYWHPSPWIDIAVMTNNVSRCSYYTQNSQNVKSKWSCKVPFNVLQQKNFVIPNNKEECEKLKSKTNEKIGVWTEYPAHAVAAPICREAQFSWDNYLGNGLNGKSNVFNWTIPETPGEHCILRIRYNISTTDYDWWADHTLNPDKKGEPSKVNLSKEYSLNGKAVERGYVFKQNPVVKIFEGLNFDLRLAIDTSQFGRVFQDR
;
A
#
# COMPACT_ATOMS: atom_id res chain seq x y z
N SER A 1 -34.63 7.07 -0.51
CA SER A 1 -34.05 7.29 0.83
C SER A 1 -32.53 7.17 0.72
N THR A 2 -31.80 8.24 1.02
CA THR A 2 -30.33 8.21 1.05
C THR A 2 -29.87 7.22 2.13
N LYS A 3 -29.14 6.17 1.75
CA LYS A 3 -28.61 5.18 2.71
C LYS A 3 -27.32 5.71 3.32
N CYS A 4 -27.31 5.93 4.63
CA CYS A 4 -26.11 6.33 5.37
C CYS A 4 -25.56 5.14 6.14
N LEU A 5 -24.25 4.88 6.01
CA LEU A 5 -23.51 3.90 6.79
C LEU A 5 -22.59 4.61 7.78
N ASN A 6 -22.70 4.23 9.04
CA ASN A 6 -21.74 4.64 10.07
C ASN A 6 -20.61 3.61 10.09
N ILE A 7 -19.40 4.05 9.75
CA ILE A 7 -18.20 3.20 9.73
C ILE A 7 -17.42 3.45 11.03
N PRO A 8 -17.51 2.54 12.03
CA PRO A 8 -16.72 2.67 13.25
C PRO A 8 -15.27 2.21 13.03
N PHE A 9 -14.32 2.92 13.63
CA PHE A 9 -12.90 2.52 13.64
C PHE A 9 -12.55 1.57 14.80
N THR A 10 -13.54 0.94 15.43
CA THR A 10 -13.35 -0.02 16.52
C THR A 10 -12.49 -1.21 16.09
N ARG A 11 -11.47 -1.57 16.88
CA ARG A 11 -10.62 -2.77 16.69
C ARG A 11 -9.72 -2.76 15.45
N THR A 12 -9.72 -1.69 14.67
CA THR A 12 -8.95 -1.61 13.43
C THR A 12 -7.67 -0.79 13.56
N LYS A 13 -7.54 0.05 14.60
CA LYS A 13 -6.45 1.03 14.67
C LYS A 13 -5.61 0.92 15.95
N GLN A 14 -4.37 0.47 15.83
CA GLN A 14 -3.45 0.32 16.97
C GLN A 14 -2.68 1.60 17.33
N HIS A 15 -2.54 2.57 16.43
CA HIS A 15 -1.80 3.80 16.75
C HIS A 15 -2.68 5.06 16.71
N SER A 16 -2.18 6.13 17.29
CA SER A 16 -2.88 7.41 17.44
C SER A 16 -3.09 8.17 16.12
N CYS A 17 -4.10 9.05 16.09
CA CYS A 17 -4.23 10.17 15.16
C CYS A 17 -4.32 11.44 16.00
N GLN A 18 -3.89 12.59 15.46
CA GLN A 18 -3.84 13.87 16.16
C GLN A 18 -3.10 13.83 17.50
N HIS A 19 -2.07 13.00 17.58
CA HIS A 19 -1.18 12.90 18.74
C HIS A 19 0.24 13.22 18.27
N PRO A 20 1.07 13.91 19.07
CA PRO A 20 2.44 14.30 18.68
C PRO A 20 3.37 13.14 18.32
N ASN A 21 2.99 11.90 18.67
CA ASN A 21 3.84 10.72 18.49
C ASN A 21 3.92 10.26 17.03
N ASN A 22 2.88 10.50 16.22
CA ASN A 22 2.75 9.90 14.90
C ASN A 22 2.03 10.80 13.89
N ASN A 23 2.45 10.71 12.64
CA ASN A 23 1.64 11.09 11.49
C ASN A 23 0.65 9.97 11.18
N CYS A 24 -0.59 10.36 10.90
CA CYS A 24 -1.69 9.42 10.71
C CYS A 24 -2.42 9.75 9.43
N GLU A 25 -2.63 8.74 8.59
CA GLU A 25 -3.51 8.79 7.43
C GLU A 25 -4.45 7.58 7.44
N LEU A 26 -5.75 7.84 7.39
CA LEU A 26 -6.78 6.84 7.20
C LEU A 26 -7.40 7.05 5.83
N VAL A 27 -7.45 5.99 5.02
CA VAL A 27 -8.09 6.01 3.71
C VAL A 27 -9.24 5.03 3.71
N LEU A 28 -10.44 5.53 3.45
CA LEU A 28 -11.64 4.74 3.27
C LEU A 28 -11.89 4.51 1.79
N GLN A 29 -12.11 3.26 1.42
CA GLN A 29 -12.40 2.88 0.05
C GLN A 29 -13.47 1.81 0.00
N TYR A 30 -14.11 1.69 -1.16
CA TYR A 30 -14.97 0.57 -1.46
C TYR A 30 -14.71 0.07 -2.87
N MET A 31 -15.15 -1.15 -3.13
CA MET A 31 -15.15 -1.74 -4.46
C MET A 31 -16.35 -2.65 -4.54
N CYS A 32 -16.98 -2.68 -5.70
CA CYS A 32 -18.14 -3.52 -5.96
C CYS A 32 -18.00 -4.24 -7.30
N HIS A 33 -18.32 -5.52 -7.30
CA HIS A 33 -18.17 -6.41 -8.45
C HIS A 33 -18.90 -7.72 -8.17
N ASP A 34 -19.54 -8.29 -9.18
CA ASP A 34 -20.36 -9.51 -9.09
C ASP A 34 -19.63 -10.77 -8.58
N LEU A 35 -18.30 -10.70 -8.45
CA LEU A 35 -17.47 -11.84 -8.06
C LEU A 35 -16.88 -11.69 -6.66
N ILE A 36 -17.11 -10.54 -6.01
CA ILE A 36 -16.69 -10.29 -4.63
C ILE A 36 -17.45 -11.22 -3.69
N ARG A 37 -16.72 -11.90 -2.80
CA ARG A 37 -17.27 -12.95 -1.92
C ARG A 37 -16.32 -13.31 -0.77
N ASP A 38 -16.88 -13.84 0.31
CA ASP A 38 -16.11 -14.40 1.43
C ASP A 38 -15.63 -15.84 1.17
N GLY A 39 -16.34 -16.58 0.31
CA GLY A 39 -16.10 -17.99 0.03
C GLY A 39 -16.53 -18.91 1.18
N THR A 40 -16.29 -20.22 1.02
CA THR A 40 -16.59 -21.24 2.05
C THR A 40 -15.33 -21.80 2.70
N ASN A 41 -14.15 -21.32 2.30
CA ASN A 41 -12.84 -21.81 2.73
C ASN A 41 -11.91 -20.63 3.02
N VAL A 42 -11.13 -20.74 4.10
CA VAL A 42 -10.14 -19.75 4.55
C VAL A 42 -8.78 -19.89 3.86
N LYS A 43 -8.57 -20.92 3.03
CA LYS A 43 -7.35 -21.08 2.24
C LYS A 43 -7.22 -19.97 1.19
N THR A 44 -5.99 -19.59 0.87
CA THR A 44 -5.72 -18.62 -0.19
C THR A 44 -6.08 -19.18 -1.57
N ILE A 45 -6.95 -18.48 -2.31
CA ILE A 45 -7.33 -18.80 -3.70
C ILE A 45 -6.09 -19.09 -4.56
N PRO A 46 -6.00 -20.16 -5.37
CA PRO A 46 -4.78 -20.49 -6.13
C PRO A 46 -4.42 -19.45 -7.20
N THR A 47 -3.18 -19.44 -7.68
CA THR A 47 -2.77 -18.64 -8.87
C THR A 47 -2.52 -19.51 -10.10
N ASP A 48 -2.47 -20.83 -9.92
CA ASP A 48 -2.46 -21.78 -11.02
C ASP A 48 -3.91 -22.16 -11.29
N THR A 49 -4.43 -21.78 -12.45
CA THR A 49 -5.83 -22.01 -12.80
C THR A 49 -6.21 -23.48 -12.73
N LYS A 50 -5.27 -24.40 -12.97
CA LYS A 50 -5.50 -25.86 -12.88
C LYS A 50 -5.87 -26.34 -11.48
N GLN A 51 -5.56 -25.55 -10.44
CA GLN A 51 -5.88 -25.86 -9.05
C GLN A 51 -7.26 -25.33 -8.64
N CYS A 52 -7.92 -24.57 -9.52
CA CYS A 52 -9.25 -24.03 -9.30
C CYS A 52 -10.31 -24.89 -9.99
N LYS A 53 -11.50 -24.95 -9.41
CA LYS A 53 -12.65 -25.66 -9.98
C LYS A 53 -12.93 -25.17 -11.40
N GLY A 54 -13.03 -26.09 -12.36
CA GLY A 54 -13.29 -25.75 -13.76
C GLY A 54 -12.16 -25.01 -14.46
N ALA A 55 -10.94 -25.01 -13.89
CA ALA A 55 -9.80 -24.24 -14.38
C ALA A 55 -10.04 -22.72 -14.43
N ASP A 56 -10.93 -22.21 -13.58
CA ASP A 56 -11.30 -20.81 -13.48
C ASP A 56 -11.33 -20.39 -12.00
N CYS A 57 -10.32 -19.64 -11.57
CA CYS A 57 -10.25 -19.18 -10.18
C CYS A 57 -11.25 -18.07 -9.87
N ASP A 58 -11.61 -17.23 -10.85
CA ASP A 58 -12.58 -16.17 -10.64
C ASP A 58 -13.97 -16.76 -10.33
N ARG A 59 -14.28 -17.96 -10.83
CA ARG A 59 -15.52 -18.70 -10.56
C ARG A 59 -15.39 -19.89 -9.61
N ASP A 60 -14.25 -20.02 -8.93
CA ASP A 60 -14.12 -20.94 -7.81
C ASP A 60 -14.64 -20.30 -6.52
N PHE A 61 -15.96 -20.42 -6.31
CA PHE A 61 -16.67 -19.82 -5.19
C PHE A 61 -16.33 -20.44 -3.82
N GLN A 62 -15.51 -21.49 -3.78
CA GLN A 62 -15.03 -22.03 -2.51
C GLN A 62 -14.10 -21.05 -1.79
N TYR A 63 -13.42 -20.18 -2.54
CA TYR A 63 -12.47 -19.22 -2.00
C TYR A 63 -13.07 -17.82 -1.90
N GLY A 64 -12.69 -17.09 -0.85
CA GLY A 64 -12.91 -15.65 -0.76
C GLY A 64 -12.12 -14.90 -1.82
N MET A 65 -12.75 -13.90 -2.41
CA MET A 65 -12.17 -13.08 -3.47
C MET A 65 -12.63 -11.64 -3.32
N HIS A 66 -11.67 -10.76 -3.10
CA HIS A 66 -11.89 -9.33 -3.06
C HIS A 66 -11.51 -8.75 -4.42
N GLU A 67 -10.25 -8.87 -4.81
CA GLU A 67 -9.77 -8.48 -6.14
C GLU A 67 -9.79 -9.68 -7.10
N ASN A 68 -10.03 -9.45 -8.40
CA ASN A 68 -10.09 -10.54 -9.38
C ASN A 68 -8.70 -11.04 -9.82
N TYR A 69 -8.68 -12.23 -10.41
CA TYR A 69 -7.46 -12.91 -10.83
C TYR A 69 -6.62 -12.11 -11.81
N THR A 70 -7.26 -11.47 -12.80
CA THR A 70 -6.56 -10.70 -13.84
C THR A 70 -5.89 -9.46 -13.26
N TYR A 71 -6.55 -8.77 -12.33
CA TYR A 71 -6.00 -7.61 -11.62
C TYR A 71 -4.75 -8.02 -10.83
N TYR A 72 -4.86 -9.08 -10.02
CA TYR A 72 -3.75 -9.61 -9.25
C TYR A 72 -2.58 -10.05 -10.13
N LEU A 73 -2.83 -10.85 -11.17
CA LEU A 73 -1.77 -11.29 -12.07
C LEU A 73 -1.07 -10.10 -12.73
N THR A 74 -1.83 -9.08 -13.15
CA THR A 74 -1.26 -7.87 -13.71
C THR A 74 -0.31 -7.21 -12.71
N CYS A 75 -0.72 -7.06 -11.44
CA CYS A 75 0.15 -6.55 -10.38
C CYS A 75 1.37 -7.44 -10.13
N ALA A 76 1.17 -8.75 -10.01
CA ALA A 76 2.24 -9.73 -9.76
C ALA A 76 3.33 -9.75 -10.83
N LYS A 77 2.97 -9.40 -12.07
CA LYS A 77 3.85 -9.37 -13.23
C LYS A 77 4.38 -7.96 -13.54
N ARG A 78 3.69 -6.92 -13.11
CA ARG A 78 4.11 -5.53 -13.32
C ARG A 78 5.40 -5.24 -12.59
N GLU A 79 6.33 -4.59 -13.27
CA GLU A 79 7.53 -4.05 -12.65
C GLU A 79 7.16 -3.07 -11.53
N ARG A 80 7.76 -3.22 -10.35
CA ARG A 80 7.51 -2.27 -9.25
C ARG A 80 8.01 -0.88 -9.60
N ASN A 81 7.46 0.14 -8.95
CA ASN A 81 8.01 1.48 -8.99
C ASN A 81 9.35 1.51 -8.22
N LYS A 82 10.45 1.52 -8.97
CA LYS A 82 11.81 1.59 -8.43
C LYS A 82 12.13 2.94 -7.79
N GLY A 83 11.30 3.97 -7.97
CA GLY A 83 11.39 5.26 -7.31
C GLY A 83 10.95 5.26 -5.83
N LEU A 84 10.41 4.15 -5.33
CA LEU A 84 9.93 4.05 -3.95
C LEU A 84 11.06 3.83 -2.94
N PHE A 85 10.94 4.48 -1.79
CA PHE A 85 11.75 4.20 -0.62
C PHE A 85 11.41 2.81 -0.05
N VAL A 86 12.43 1.95 0.05
CA VAL A 86 12.33 0.61 0.64
C VAL A 86 13.17 0.48 1.91
N ALA A 87 13.73 1.58 2.41
CA ALA A 87 14.70 1.58 3.51
C ALA A 87 15.82 0.56 3.22
N ASP A 88 16.16 -0.29 4.18
CA ASP A 88 17.14 -1.37 4.04
C ASP A 88 16.50 -2.74 3.68
N GLN A 89 15.23 -2.76 3.29
CA GLN A 89 14.51 -3.99 2.99
C GLN A 89 15.06 -4.68 1.73
N LYS A 90 15.33 -5.98 1.86
CA LYS A 90 15.83 -6.83 0.78
C LYS A 90 14.66 -7.44 0.02
N LEU A 91 14.23 -6.76 -1.04
CA LEU A 91 13.21 -7.30 -1.95
C LEU A 91 13.75 -8.53 -2.71
N LYS A 92 12.92 -9.57 -2.83
CA LYS A 92 13.32 -10.79 -3.54
C LYS A 92 13.32 -10.64 -5.06
N LYS A 93 12.46 -9.78 -5.63
CA LYS A 93 12.38 -9.47 -7.07
C LYS A 93 11.84 -8.04 -7.27
N ASP A 94 11.82 -7.62 -8.54
CA ASP A 94 11.41 -6.27 -8.96
C ASP A 94 10.00 -6.18 -9.54
N THR A 95 9.04 -6.98 -9.05
CA THR A 95 7.62 -6.83 -9.42
C THR A 95 6.79 -6.20 -8.31
N ALA A 96 5.62 -5.64 -8.64
CA ALA A 96 4.78 -4.84 -7.74
C ALA A 96 4.17 -5.60 -6.56
N ILE A 97 4.41 -6.91 -6.43
CA ILE A 97 4.09 -7.67 -5.21
C ILE A 97 5.24 -7.69 -4.19
N TYR A 98 6.40 -7.15 -4.55
CA TYR A 98 7.57 -7.00 -3.69
C TYR A 98 7.68 -5.54 -3.25
N THR A 99 7.20 -5.28 -2.05
CA THR A 99 7.20 -3.94 -1.43
C THR A 99 8.02 -3.94 -0.16
N ARG A 100 8.18 -2.76 0.45
CA ARG A 100 8.86 -2.63 1.74
C ARG A 100 8.20 -3.45 2.85
N GLN A 101 6.86 -3.50 2.92
CA GLN A 101 6.14 -4.37 3.88
C GLN A 101 6.09 -5.83 3.45
N ASN A 102 6.21 -6.11 2.15
CA ASN A 102 6.07 -7.46 1.62
C ASN A 102 7.30 -7.89 0.79
N PRO A 103 8.52 -7.88 1.37
CA PRO A 103 9.76 -8.15 0.63
C PRO A 103 9.84 -9.59 0.11
N ALA A 104 9.05 -10.50 0.69
CA ALA A 104 8.95 -11.90 0.31
C ALA A 104 7.79 -12.22 -0.64
N ALA A 105 6.94 -11.24 -0.97
CA ALA A 105 5.67 -11.42 -1.70
C ALA A 105 4.76 -12.51 -1.09
N THR A 106 4.61 -12.48 0.24
CA THR A 106 3.62 -13.30 0.95
C THR A 106 2.23 -12.92 0.45
N ARG A 107 1.45 -13.90 0.03
CA ARG A 107 0.18 -13.68 -0.67
C ARG A 107 -1.02 -13.77 0.25
N ARG A 108 -1.90 -12.77 0.18
CA ARG A 108 -3.19 -12.70 0.88
C ARG A 108 -4.29 -12.52 -0.15
N GLY A 109 -4.89 -13.62 -0.57
CA GLY A 109 -5.83 -13.64 -1.69
C GLY A 109 -5.20 -13.14 -2.99
N TYR A 110 -5.90 -12.21 -3.63
CA TYR A 110 -5.54 -11.54 -4.88
C TYR A 110 -5.23 -10.04 -4.68
N GLU A 111 -4.92 -9.63 -3.45
CA GLU A 111 -4.47 -8.26 -3.13
C GLU A 111 -3.19 -7.88 -3.89
N CYS A 112 -3.15 -6.67 -4.46
CA CYS A 112 -1.94 -6.03 -4.99
C CYS A 112 -1.16 -5.26 -3.91
N PRO A 113 0.00 -5.73 -3.42
CA PRO A 113 0.73 -5.11 -2.32
C PRO A 113 1.20 -3.68 -2.58
N GLU A 114 1.61 -3.33 -3.80
CA GLU A 114 2.02 -1.95 -4.10
C GLU A 114 0.84 -0.97 -4.13
N GLU A 115 -0.34 -1.42 -4.58
CA GLU A 115 -1.57 -0.59 -4.50
C GLU A 115 -2.02 -0.41 -3.05
N ARG A 116 -1.93 -1.50 -2.27
CA ARG A 116 -2.20 -1.48 -0.85
C ARG A 116 -1.29 -0.48 -0.15
N ASP A 117 0.02 -0.67 -0.27
CA ASP A 117 1.02 0.01 0.54
C ASP A 117 1.15 1.50 0.19
N TYR A 118 0.84 1.92 -1.05
CA TYR A 118 1.10 3.28 -1.52
C TYR A 118 -0.14 3.98 -2.08
N TYR A 119 -0.52 5.09 -1.43
CA TYR A 119 -1.66 5.92 -1.79
C TYR A 119 -1.29 7.41 -1.99
N PRO A 120 -1.86 8.12 -2.98
CA PRO A 120 -2.68 7.63 -4.09
C PRO A 120 -1.89 6.73 -5.05
N TYR A 121 -2.53 5.67 -5.53
CA TYR A 121 -1.87 4.74 -6.43
C TYR A 121 -1.74 5.33 -7.85
N TRP A 122 -0.59 5.11 -8.49
CA TRP A 122 -0.29 5.68 -9.82
C TRP A 122 -0.70 4.79 -10.99
N HIS A 123 -0.96 3.50 -10.74
CA HIS A 123 -1.57 2.60 -11.70
C HIS A 123 -3.08 2.44 -11.43
N PRO A 124 -3.83 1.82 -12.37
CA PRO A 124 -5.24 1.57 -12.17
C PRO A 124 -5.50 0.75 -10.90
N SER A 125 -6.47 1.19 -10.12
CA SER A 125 -7.00 0.52 -8.94
C SER A 125 -8.50 0.30 -9.14
N PRO A 126 -9.05 -0.85 -8.72
CA PRO A 126 -10.49 -1.08 -8.74
C PRO A 126 -11.19 -0.42 -7.53
N TRP A 127 -10.42 0.14 -6.60
CA TRP A 127 -10.90 0.77 -5.38
C TRP A 127 -11.30 2.22 -5.60
N ILE A 128 -12.54 2.55 -5.23
CA ILE A 128 -13.08 3.91 -5.25
C ILE A 128 -12.83 4.56 -3.88
N ASP A 129 -12.25 5.76 -3.88
CA ASP A 129 -11.90 6.47 -2.66
C ASP A 129 -13.13 7.19 -2.07
N ILE A 130 -13.43 6.93 -0.80
CA ILE A 130 -14.51 7.59 -0.05
C ILE A 130 -13.96 8.83 0.65
N ALA A 131 -12.90 8.63 1.45
CA ALA A 131 -12.35 9.68 2.31
C ALA A 131 -10.89 9.43 2.65
N VAL A 132 -10.18 10.53 2.90
CA VAL A 132 -8.84 10.57 3.46
C VAL A 132 -8.87 11.43 4.71
N MET A 133 -8.61 10.82 5.86
CA MET A 133 -8.51 11.52 7.13
C MET A 133 -7.05 11.55 7.54
N THR A 134 -6.45 12.74 7.62
CA THR A 134 -5.02 12.91 7.88
C THR A 134 -4.76 13.90 9.00
N ASN A 135 -3.64 13.75 9.71
CA ASN A 135 -3.15 14.78 10.63
C ASN A 135 -2.61 16.01 9.87
N ASN A 136 -2.20 15.85 8.61
CA ASN A 136 -1.61 16.93 7.82
C ASN A 136 -2.53 17.31 6.65
N VAL A 137 -3.49 18.18 6.93
CA VAL A 137 -4.50 18.64 5.95
C VAL A 137 -3.91 19.39 4.76
N SER A 138 -2.66 19.89 4.83
CA SER A 138 -1.99 20.49 3.67
C SER A 138 -1.84 19.48 2.51
N ARG A 139 -1.85 18.17 2.81
CA ARG A 139 -1.79 17.08 1.83
C ARG A 139 -3.13 16.83 1.14
N CYS A 140 -4.23 17.41 1.60
CA CYS A 140 -5.54 17.14 1.04
C CYS A 140 -5.63 17.47 -0.44
N SER A 141 -5.04 18.59 -0.86
CA SER A 141 -4.96 18.97 -2.28
C SER A 141 -4.26 17.90 -3.12
N TYR A 142 -3.21 17.28 -2.59
CA TYR A 142 -2.53 16.17 -3.26
C TYR A 142 -3.41 14.92 -3.37
N TYR A 143 -4.10 14.51 -2.30
CA TYR A 143 -4.96 13.33 -2.31
C TYR A 143 -6.16 13.49 -3.25
N THR A 144 -6.88 14.62 -3.17
CA THR A 144 -8.09 14.85 -3.98
C THR A 144 -7.78 14.96 -5.46
N GLN A 145 -6.64 15.54 -5.83
CA GLN A 145 -6.24 15.68 -7.23
C GLN A 145 -5.62 14.41 -7.83
N ASN A 146 -5.06 13.52 -7.01
CA ASN A 146 -4.37 12.31 -7.49
C ASN A 146 -5.15 11.01 -7.30
N SER A 147 -6.32 11.06 -6.68
CA SER A 147 -7.27 9.93 -6.64
C SER A 147 -7.73 9.53 -8.04
N GLN A 148 -7.90 8.21 -8.27
CA GLN A 148 -8.48 7.72 -9.53
C GLN A 148 -9.96 8.09 -9.69
N ASN A 149 -10.63 8.55 -8.62
CA ASN A 149 -11.99 9.07 -8.72
C ASN A 149 -12.12 10.15 -9.81
N VAL A 150 -11.12 11.03 -9.90
CA VAL A 150 -11.12 12.21 -10.78
C VAL A 150 -9.95 12.27 -11.76
N LYS A 151 -8.91 11.44 -11.59
CA LYS A 151 -7.72 11.46 -12.44
C LYS A 151 -7.51 10.10 -13.11
N SER A 152 -7.41 10.08 -14.43
CA SER A 152 -7.11 8.85 -15.18
C SER A 152 -5.73 8.29 -14.80
N LYS A 153 -5.59 6.97 -14.99
CA LYS A 153 -4.37 6.22 -14.71
C LYS A 153 -3.93 5.51 -15.98
N TRP A 154 -2.66 5.13 -16.01
CA TRP A 154 -2.10 4.48 -17.19
C TRP A 154 -1.39 3.18 -16.79
N SER A 155 -1.46 2.20 -17.67
CA SER A 155 -0.76 0.93 -17.48
C SER A 155 -0.48 0.24 -18.80
N CYS A 156 0.54 -0.62 -18.80
CA CYS A 156 0.83 -1.46 -19.95
C CYS A 156 -0.14 -2.65 -19.99
N LYS A 157 -1.04 -2.64 -20.97
CA LYS A 157 -1.96 -3.76 -21.22
C LYS A 157 -1.27 -4.77 -22.12
N VAL A 158 -1.35 -6.04 -21.74
CA VAL A 158 -0.84 -7.18 -22.50
C VAL A 158 -1.95 -8.22 -22.71
N PRO A 159 -1.89 -9.03 -23.77
CA PRO A 159 -2.81 -10.14 -23.98
C PRO A 159 -2.83 -11.13 -22.79
N PHE A 160 -4.00 -11.68 -22.46
CA PHE A 160 -4.16 -12.57 -21.30
C PHE A 160 -3.31 -13.85 -21.39
N ASN A 161 -3.17 -14.41 -22.58
CA ASN A 161 -2.28 -15.56 -22.83
C ASN A 161 -0.80 -15.23 -22.54
N VAL A 162 -0.39 -13.97 -22.71
CA VAL A 162 0.96 -13.51 -22.31
C VAL A 162 1.05 -13.35 -20.80
N LEU A 163 0.02 -12.80 -20.16
CA LEU A 163 -0.06 -12.62 -18.71
C LEU A 163 0.11 -13.95 -17.94
N GLN A 164 -0.41 -15.05 -18.49
CA GLN A 164 -0.29 -16.40 -17.94
C GLN A 164 1.10 -17.04 -18.12
N GLN A 165 2.00 -16.46 -18.94
CA GLN A 165 3.32 -17.03 -19.15
C GLN A 165 4.18 -16.96 -17.89
N LYS A 166 4.97 -18.03 -17.67
CA LYS A 166 6.00 -18.04 -16.63
C LYS A 166 7.10 -17.05 -16.98
N ASN A 167 7.63 -16.37 -15.96
CA ASN A 167 8.77 -15.43 -16.08
C ASN A 167 8.57 -14.27 -17.06
N PHE A 168 7.34 -13.80 -17.24
CA PHE A 168 7.03 -12.56 -17.95
C PHE A 168 6.96 -11.37 -16.97
N VAL A 169 7.42 -10.20 -17.40
CA VAL A 169 7.36 -8.94 -16.65
C VAL A 169 6.68 -7.88 -17.53
N ILE A 170 5.72 -7.17 -16.95
CA ILE A 170 5.01 -6.07 -17.60
C ILE A 170 5.73 -4.76 -17.23
N PRO A 171 6.24 -3.99 -18.19
CA PRO A 171 6.84 -2.70 -17.90
C PRO A 171 5.85 -1.73 -17.25
N ASN A 172 6.35 -0.87 -16.36
CA ASN A 172 5.53 0.10 -15.63
C ASN A 172 5.50 1.50 -16.27
N ASN A 173 6.24 1.71 -17.36
CA ASN A 173 6.33 2.98 -18.08
C ASN A 173 5.93 2.83 -19.55
N LYS A 174 5.58 3.96 -20.17
CA LYS A 174 5.10 4.02 -21.56
C LYS A 174 6.13 3.52 -22.57
N GLU A 175 7.37 3.99 -22.44
CA GLU A 175 8.42 3.74 -23.41
C GLU A 175 8.71 2.24 -23.56
N GLU A 176 8.91 1.55 -22.44
CA GLU A 176 9.19 0.11 -22.43
C GLU A 176 7.95 -0.70 -22.82
N CYS A 177 6.75 -0.26 -22.42
CA CYS A 177 5.51 -0.90 -22.83
C CYS A 177 5.34 -0.90 -24.35
N GLU A 178 5.59 0.23 -25.00
CA GLU A 178 5.44 0.38 -26.45
C GLU A 178 6.49 -0.39 -27.25
N LYS A 179 7.63 -0.72 -26.62
CA LYS A 179 8.70 -1.58 -27.15
C LYS A 179 8.52 -3.07 -26.80
N LEU A 180 7.52 -3.42 -25.99
CA LEU A 180 7.33 -4.79 -25.50
C LEU A 180 6.88 -5.73 -26.63
N LYS A 181 7.68 -6.76 -26.86
CA LYS A 181 7.45 -7.76 -27.91
C LYS A 181 7.34 -9.18 -27.35
N SER A 182 6.58 -10.02 -28.04
CA SER A 182 6.50 -11.45 -27.79
C SER A 182 7.80 -12.16 -28.23
N LYS A 183 7.89 -13.46 -27.94
CA LYS A 183 8.95 -14.32 -28.48
C LYS A 183 8.94 -14.43 -30.01
N THR A 184 7.79 -14.20 -30.64
CA THR A 184 7.63 -14.17 -32.11
C THR A 184 7.88 -12.76 -32.69
N ASN A 185 8.42 -11.82 -31.89
CA ASN A 185 8.72 -10.44 -32.28
C ASN A 185 7.48 -9.58 -32.60
N GLU A 186 6.29 -10.04 -32.20
CA GLU A 186 5.04 -9.28 -32.31
C GLU A 186 4.93 -8.26 -31.19
N LYS A 187 4.44 -7.04 -31.48
CA LYS A 187 4.17 -6.04 -30.44
C LYS A 187 2.98 -6.50 -29.59
N ILE A 188 3.21 -6.63 -28.28
CA ILE A 188 2.21 -7.12 -27.32
C ILE A 188 1.85 -6.11 -26.24
N GLY A 189 2.66 -5.07 -26.04
CA GLY A 189 2.38 -4.02 -25.07
C GLY A 189 1.59 -2.88 -25.71
N VAL A 190 0.50 -2.49 -25.05
CA VAL A 190 -0.29 -1.30 -25.38
C VAL A 190 -0.39 -0.41 -24.15
N TRP A 191 0.22 0.77 -24.20
CA TRP A 191 0.08 1.76 -23.13
C TRP A 191 -1.34 2.31 -23.13
N THR A 192 -2.12 1.90 -22.13
CA THR A 192 -3.57 2.09 -22.12
C THR A 192 -3.97 3.06 -21.02
N GLU A 193 -4.82 4.02 -21.37
CA GLU A 193 -5.50 4.88 -20.39
C GLU A 193 -6.65 4.12 -19.74
N TYR A 194 -6.71 4.19 -18.43
CA TYR A 194 -7.83 3.78 -17.61
C TYR A 194 -8.48 5.06 -17.11
N PRO A 195 -9.72 5.36 -17.54
CA PRO A 195 -10.37 6.60 -17.19
C PRO A 195 -10.54 6.72 -15.66
N ALA A 196 -10.73 7.96 -15.22
CA ALA A 196 -11.17 8.20 -13.85
C ALA A 196 -12.50 7.47 -13.61
N HIS A 197 -12.79 7.12 -12.34
CA HIS A 197 -14.07 6.49 -12.00
C HIS A 197 -15.29 7.41 -12.25
N ALA A 198 -15.05 8.68 -12.59
CA ALA A 198 -16.07 9.69 -12.84
C ALA A 198 -17.01 9.90 -11.65
N VAL A 199 -16.43 9.85 -10.44
CA VAL A 199 -17.11 10.14 -9.17
C VAL A 199 -16.39 11.30 -8.47
N ALA A 200 -17.02 11.86 -7.44
CA ALA A 200 -16.41 12.92 -6.66
C ALA A 200 -15.04 12.51 -6.10
N ALA A 201 -14.11 13.46 -6.04
CA ALA A 201 -12.85 13.26 -5.31
C ALA A 201 -13.15 12.85 -3.85
N PRO A 202 -12.26 12.07 -3.20
CA PRO A 202 -12.48 11.64 -1.83
C PRO A 202 -12.59 12.84 -0.89
N ILE A 203 -13.43 12.72 0.13
CA ILE A 203 -13.50 13.71 1.20
C ILE A 203 -12.16 13.70 1.93
N CYS A 204 -11.37 14.77 1.78
CA CYS A 204 -10.15 14.92 2.58
C CYS A 204 -10.38 15.88 3.74
N ARG A 205 -10.14 15.41 4.96
CA ARG A 205 -10.31 16.20 6.18
C ARG A 205 -9.31 15.83 7.25
N GLU A 206 -9.31 16.61 8.30
CA GLU A 206 -8.52 16.31 9.48
C GLU A 206 -9.00 15.01 10.15
N ALA A 207 -8.06 14.16 10.57
CA ALA A 207 -8.40 12.95 11.30
C ALA A 207 -8.89 13.25 12.71
N GLN A 208 -9.84 12.46 13.21
CA GLN A 208 -10.25 12.55 14.61
C GLN A 208 -9.15 12.00 15.52
N PHE A 209 -9.01 12.63 16.68
CA PHE A 209 -8.09 12.19 17.72
C PHE A 209 -8.35 10.73 18.10
N SER A 210 -7.29 9.95 18.27
CA SER A 210 -7.36 8.63 18.88
C SER A 210 -6.10 8.32 19.65
N TRP A 211 -6.23 7.52 20.71
CA TRP A 211 -5.11 7.12 21.54
C TRP A 211 -4.28 5.98 20.93
N ASP A 212 -2.99 5.94 21.28
CA ASP A 212 -2.09 4.82 20.98
C ASP A 212 -2.52 3.57 21.75
N ASN A 213 -2.67 2.45 21.04
CA ASN A 213 -3.04 1.13 21.56
C ASN A 213 -4.46 1.03 22.17
N TYR A 214 -5.38 1.94 21.83
CA TYR A 214 -6.78 1.86 22.23
C TYR A 214 -7.75 1.54 21.09
N LEU A 215 -7.28 0.82 20.06
CA LEU A 215 -8.15 0.21 19.04
C LEU A 215 -9.09 1.20 18.32
N GLY A 216 -8.63 2.44 18.11
CA GLY A 216 -9.40 3.50 17.44
C GLY A 216 -10.33 4.32 18.34
N ASN A 217 -10.22 4.17 19.67
CA ASN A 217 -10.95 5.03 20.61
C ASN A 217 -10.41 6.46 20.59
N GLY A 218 -11.32 7.39 20.38
CA GLY A 218 -11.11 8.83 20.49
C GLY A 218 -11.34 9.35 21.89
N LEU A 219 -11.69 10.63 21.97
CA LEU A 219 -11.95 11.31 23.23
C LEU A 219 -13.09 10.63 24.00
N ASN A 220 -12.95 10.57 25.33
CA ASN A 220 -13.93 9.98 26.26
C ASN A 220 -14.23 8.49 26.01
N GLY A 221 -13.28 7.74 25.42
CA GLY A 221 -13.41 6.29 25.21
C GLY A 221 -14.39 5.88 24.13
N LYS A 222 -14.93 6.83 23.35
CA LYS A 222 -15.82 6.54 22.21
C LYS A 222 -15.00 6.28 20.97
N SER A 223 -15.43 5.32 20.16
CA SER A 223 -14.76 5.03 18.90
C SER A 223 -15.03 6.12 17.88
N ASN A 224 -14.01 6.44 17.09
CA ASN A 224 -14.18 7.36 15.97
C ASN A 224 -15.11 6.73 14.93
N VAL A 225 -15.90 7.58 14.26
CA VAL A 225 -16.89 7.16 13.27
C VAL A 225 -16.81 8.07 12.05
N PHE A 226 -16.85 7.46 10.87
CA PHE A 226 -17.08 8.16 9.62
C PHE A 226 -18.48 7.86 9.10
N ASN A 227 -19.27 8.91 8.87
CA ASN A 227 -20.59 8.78 8.28
C ASN A 227 -20.44 8.85 6.76
N TRP A 228 -20.73 7.75 6.08
CA TRP A 228 -20.67 7.65 4.64
C TRP A 228 -22.08 7.59 4.04
N THR A 229 -22.37 8.51 3.13
CA THR A 229 -23.54 8.40 2.27
C THR A 229 -23.22 7.45 1.13
N ILE A 230 -23.84 6.28 1.13
CA ILE A 230 -23.65 5.27 0.08
C ILE A 230 -24.22 5.83 -1.23
N PRO A 231 -23.47 5.79 -2.35
CA PRO A 231 -23.99 6.20 -3.66
C PRO A 231 -25.15 5.32 -4.10
N GLU A 232 -25.95 5.76 -5.09
CA GLU A 232 -27.16 5.04 -5.52
C GLU A 232 -26.88 3.72 -6.24
N THR A 233 -25.66 3.54 -6.79
CA THR A 233 -25.27 2.36 -7.58
C THR A 233 -24.12 1.57 -6.95
N PRO A 234 -24.15 1.21 -5.65
CA PRO A 234 -23.03 0.49 -5.07
C PRO A 234 -22.94 -0.91 -5.71
N GLY A 235 -24.06 -1.54 -6.08
CA GLY A 235 -24.08 -2.93 -6.56
C GLY A 235 -24.42 -3.89 -5.42
N GLU A 236 -24.66 -5.16 -5.74
CA GLU A 236 -25.11 -6.16 -4.75
C GLU A 236 -23.95 -6.72 -3.92
N HIS A 237 -22.76 -6.83 -4.52
CA HIS A 237 -21.57 -7.36 -3.89
C HIS A 237 -20.50 -6.28 -3.78
N CYS A 238 -20.29 -5.80 -2.56
CA CYS A 238 -19.38 -4.73 -2.25
C CYS A 238 -18.52 -5.08 -1.04
N ILE A 239 -17.28 -4.59 -1.04
CA ILE A 239 -16.41 -4.59 0.12
C ILE A 239 -16.01 -3.17 0.48
N LEU A 240 -15.90 -2.92 1.77
CA LEU A 240 -15.32 -1.72 2.34
C LEU A 240 -13.91 -2.06 2.80
N ARG A 241 -12.96 -1.18 2.49
CA ARG A 241 -11.58 -1.28 2.95
C ARG A 241 -11.22 -0.05 3.77
N ILE A 242 -10.61 -0.30 4.93
CA ILE A 242 -9.99 0.74 5.75
C ILE A 242 -8.49 0.53 5.67
N ARG A 243 -7.78 1.51 5.10
CA ARG A 243 -6.33 1.55 5.12
C ARG A 243 -5.89 2.54 6.17
N TYR A 244 -4.91 2.17 6.98
CA TYR A 244 -4.23 3.13 7.84
C TYR A 244 -2.73 3.09 7.59
N ASN A 245 -2.16 4.28 7.46
CA ASN A 245 -0.72 4.49 7.51
C ASN A 245 -0.45 5.28 8.78
N ILE A 246 0.40 4.72 9.62
CA ILE A 246 0.93 5.42 10.79
C ILE A 246 2.42 5.56 10.53
N SER A 247 2.81 6.81 10.32
CA SER A 247 4.18 7.15 10.04
C SER A 247 4.82 7.85 11.22
N THR A 248 6.01 7.39 11.58
CA THR A 248 6.87 8.18 12.45
C THR A 248 7.39 9.40 11.68
N THR A 249 7.91 10.39 12.39
CA THR A 249 8.54 11.59 11.80
C THR A 249 10.02 11.37 11.51
N ASP A 250 10.51 10.13 11.51
CA ASP A 250 11.95 9.82 11.36
C ASP A 250 12.50 10.15 9.97
N TYR A 251 11.64 10.31 8.97
CA TYR A 251 12.04 10.68 7.62
C TYR A 251 10.90 11.37 6.86
N ASP A 252 11.26 12.13 5.83
CA ASP A 252 10.30 12.92 5.03
C ASP A 252 9.25 12.01 4.36
N TRP A 253 8.00 12.48 4.33
CA TRP A 253 6.92 11.83 3.59
C TRP A 253 7.25 11.56 2.11
N TRP A 254 8.02 12.45 1.49
CA TRP A 254 8.49 12.36 0.10
C TRP A 254 9.75 11.53 -0.07
N ALA A 255 10.20 10.82 0.97
CA ALA A 255 11.28 9.86 0.86
C ALA A 255 11.06 8.91 -0.32
N ASP A 256 12.12 8.78 -1.11
CA ASP A 256 12.12 8.04 -2.35
C ASP A 256 13.32 7.10 -2.40
N HIS A 257 13.54 6.51 -3.58
CA HIS A 257 14.63 5.57 -3.77
C HIS A 257 16.04 6.13 -3.53
N THR A 258 16.24 7.45 -3.57
CA THR A 258 17.56 8.06 -3.35
C THR A 258 18.07 7.85 -1.93
N LEU A 259 17.16 7.60 -0.99
CA LEU A 259 17.46 7.28 0.41
C LEU A 259 17.70 5.78 0.65
N ASN A 260 17.52 4.92 -0.35
CA ASN A 260 17.83 3.50 -0.24
C ASN A 260 19.36 3.28 -0.19
N PRO A 261 19.84 2.18 0.45
CA PRO A 261 21.24 1.82 0.44
C PRO A 261 21.75 1.52 -0.98
N ASP A 262 23.01 1.86 -1.25
CA ASP A 262 23.66 1.50 -2.52
C ASP A 262 23.95 0.00 -2.59
N LYS A 263 24.33 -0.60 -1.46
CA LYS A 263 24.57 -2.04 -1.36
C LYS A 263 23.63 -2.71 -0.39
N LYS A 264 23.29 -3.93 -0.74
CA LYS A 264 22.49 -4.83 0.08
C LYS A 264 23.14 -5.06 1.45
N GLY A 265 22.36 -4.81 2.51
CA GLY A 265 22.80 -4.97 3.90
C GLY A 265 23.37 -3.70 4.54
N GLU A 266 23.54 -2.65 3.77
CA GLU A 266 23.82 -1.30 4.28
C GLU A 266 22.55 -0.66 4.84
N PRO A 267 22.68 0.24 5.83
CA PRO A 267 21.56 1.06 6.30
C PRO A 267 21.03 1.98 5.21
N SER A 268 19.78 2.41 5.34
CA SER A 268 19.28 3.49 4.49
C SER A 268 20.08 4.78 4.69
N LYS A 269 20.04 5.67 3.69
CA LYS A 269 20.72 6.96 3.71
C LYS A 269 19.93 8.05 4.44
N VAL A 270 18.89 7.67 5.20
CA VAL A 270 18.13 8.61 6.04
C VAL A 270 19.07 9.24 7.06
N ASN A 271 19.17 10.57 7.06
CA ASN A 271 19.99 11.31 7.99
C ASN A 271 19.20 11.73 9.23
N LEU A 272 19.09 10.80 10.18
CA LEU A 272 18.39 11.04 11.45
C LEU A 272 19.03 12.14 12.29
N SER A 273 20.34 12.38 12.14
CA SER A 273 21.01 13.46 12.86
C SER A 273 20.49 14.83 12.43
N LYS A 274 20.26 15.01 11.13
CA LYS A 274 19.67 16.24 10.59
C LYS A 274 18.22 16.39 11.08
N GLU A 275 17.44 15.33 11.01
CA GLU A 275 16.01 15.35 11.40
C GLU A 275 15.82 15.76 12.86
N TYR A 276 16.61 15.17 13.76
CA TYR A 276 16.54 15.43 15.20
C TYR A 276 17.48 16.54 15.68
N SER A 277 18.11 17.29 14.76
CA SER A 277 19.09 18.35 15.08
C SER A 277 20.20 17.90 16.04
N LEU A 278 20.64 16.64 15.90
CA LEU A 278 21.68 16.05 16.73
C LEU A 278 23.06 16.57 16.30
N ASN A 279 23.91 16.89 17.28
CA ASN A 279 25.26 17.42 17.07
C ASN A 279 26.32 16.64 17.86
N GLY A 280 27.60 16.85 17.52
CA GLY A 280 28.74 16.26 18.21
C GLY A 280 28.75 14.72 18.22
N LYS A 281 28.96 14.12 19.41
CA LYS A 281 29.09 12.67 19.62
C LYS A 281 27.90 11.85 19.10
N ALA A 282 26.69 12.42 19.00
CA ALA A 282 25.53 11.72 18.49
C ALA A 282 25.66 11.39 16.98
N VAL A 283 26.29 12.29 16.21
CA VAL A 283 26.59 12.08 14.79
C VAL A 283 27.73 11.08 14.63
N GLU A 284 28.78 11.20 15.45
CA GLU A 284 29.95 10.30 15.45
C GLU A 284 29.59 8.85 15.79
N ARG A 285 28.56 8.65 16.63
CA ARG A 285 28.05 7.33 17.02
C ARG A 285 27.24 6.63 15.92
N GLY A 286 26.99 7.29 14.78
CA GLY A 286 26.46 6.65 13.58
C GLY A 286 25.07 6.05 13.79
N TYR A 287 24.12 6.81 14.36
CA TYR A 287 22.73 6.36 14.44
C TYR A 287 22.17 6.21 13.02
N VAL A 288 21.91 4.96 12.63
CA VAL A 288 21.50 4.58 11.27
C VAL A 288 20.08 4.05 11.26
N PHE A 289 19.30 4.47 10.26
CA PHE A 289 17.98 3.89 10.03
C PHE A 289 18.12 2.55 9.30
N LYS A 290 18.09 1.47 10.10
CA LYS A 290 18.29 0.08 9.67
C LYS A 290 17.41 -0.85 10.51
N GLN A 291 17.03 -2.01 9.97
CA GLN A 291 16.38 -3.08 10.71
C GLN A 291 17.27 -3.58 11.86
N ASN A 292 16.72 -3.55 13.07
CA ASN A 292 17.35 -4.04 14.30
C ASN A 292 18.84 -3.68 14.46
N PRO A 293 19.20 -2.38 14.45
CA PRO A 293 20.59 -1.96 14.47
C PRO A 293 21.22 -2.30 15.82
N VAL A 294 22.49 -2.66 15.79
CA VAL A 294 23.32 -2.82 16.98
C VAL A 294 24.13 -1.55 17.17
N VAL A 295 23.99 -0.90 18.33
CA VAL A 295 24.60 0.39 18.65
C VAL A 295 25.45 0.28 19.91
N LYS A 296 26.54 1.05 19.95
CA LYS A 296 27.37 1.24 21.14
C LYS A 296 27.10 2.62 21.72
N ILE A 297 26.37 2.66 22.83
CA ILE A 297 25.89 3.93 23.42
C ILE A 297 26.85 4.45 24.50
N PHE A 298 27.54 3.54 25.19
CA PHE A 298 28.34 3.88 26.36
C PHE A 298 29.85 3.77 26.06
N GLU A 299 30.58 4.85 26.32
CA GLU A 299 32.04 4.86 26.27
C GLU A 299 32.59 4.02 27.44
N GLY A 300 33.51 3.09 27.15
CA GLY A 300 34.17 2.26 28.18
C GLY A 300 33.39 1.02 28.63
N LEU A 301 32.17 0.79 28.15
CA LEU A 301 31.40 -0.43 28.43
C LEU A 301 31.34 -1.31 27.18
N ASN A 302 31.80 -2.56 27.30
CA ASN A 302 31.83 -3.52 26.19
C ASN A 302 30.57 -4.40 26.18
N PHE A 303 29.41 -3.79 25.94
CA PHE A 303 28.21 -4.53 25.58
C PHE A 303 27.46 -3.84 24.45
N ASP A 304 26.83 -4.66 23.63
CA ASP A 304 26.09 -4.24 22.43
C ASP A 304 24.61 -4.06 22.77
N LEU A 305 24.02 -2.93 22.39
CA LEU A 305 22.58 -2.74 22.46
C LEU A 305 21.96 -2.98 21.09
N ARG A 306 21.01 -3.92 20.99
CA ARG A 306 20.20 -4.10 19.79
C ARG A 306 18.88 -3.35 19.96
N LEU A 307 18.62 -2.39 19.09
CA LEU A 307 17.34 -1.68 19.06
C LEU A 307 16.30 -2.52 18.32
N ALA A 308 15.05 -2.51 18.78
CA ALA A 308 13.94 -3.21 18.13
C ALA A 308 13.27 -2.29 17.09
N ILE A 309 13.98 -2.02 15.99
CA ILE A 309 13.48 -1.19 14.88
C ILE A 309 13.06 -2.09 13.73
N ASP A 310 11.82 -1.91 13.23
CA ASP A 310 11.26 -2.60 12.07
C ASP A 310 11.05 -1.65 10.88
N THR A 311 12.05 -1.54 10.02
CA THR A 311 11.99 -0.61 8.86
C THR A 311 10.96 -1.03 7.81
N SER A 312 10.39 -2.23 7.92
CA SER A 312 9.25 -2.64 7.09
C SER A 312 7.95 -1.95 7.50
N GLN A 313 7.82 -1.58 8.78
CA GLN A 313 6.61 -0.99 9.37
C GLN A 313 6.76 0.50 9.72
N PHE A 314 7.96 1.06 9.63
CA PHE A 314 8.16 2.49 9.85
C PHE A 314 7.75 3.33 8.63
N GLY A 315 6.74 4.18 8.80
CA GLY A 315 6.35 5.21 7.84
C GLY A 315 5.60 4.71 6.59
N ARG A 316 5.07 5.64 5.77
CA ARG A 316 4.46 5.56 4.41
C ARG A 316 4.13 4.21 3.76
N VAL A 317 3.66 3.24 4.52
CA VAL A 317 3.15 1.98 3.99
C VAL A 317 1.85 1.68 4.73
N PHE A 318 0.75 1.63 3.99
CA PHE A 318 -0.55 1.36 4.59
C PHE A 318 -0.66 -0.11 5.01
N GLN A 319 -1.40 -0.34 6.09
CA GLN A 319 -1.90 -1.66 6.45
C GLN A 319 -3.40 -1.69 6.18
N ASP A 320 -3.88 -2.82 5.65
CA ASP A 320 -5.29 -3.07 5.40
C ASP A 320 -5.91 -3.81 6.58
N ARG A 321 -7.16 -3.46 6.91
CA ARG A 321 -8.03 -4.23 7.79
C ARG A 321 -9.46 -4.29 7.30
#